data_AF-A0A533USM7-F1
#
_entry.id   AF-A0A533USM7-F1
#
_cell.length_a   1.000
_cell.length_b   1.000
_cell.length_c   1.000
_cell.angle_alpha   90.00
_cell.angle_beta   90.00
_cell.angle_gamma   90.00
#
_symmetry.space_group_name_H-M   'P 1'
#
loop_
_entity.id
_entity.type
_entity.pdbx_description
1 polymer ?
#
loop_
_entity_poly.entity_id
_entity_poly.type
_entity_poly.pdbx_seq_one_letter_code
_entity_poly.pdbx_strand_id
1 'polypeptide(L)'
;MTLEEWATKWWQWAYSQPKGSNPLVDDIGGNLCKTGQDNEKVWYLAGSLVNNSQIKRSCTVPLEKAILFPVIVAECSISNSNWWNNLFVNSMDKLWKVCNAQIVKLKTKVDNHSVNPIYVKSSKMFELIFPHNNVKNAEVGKTQSVNKGYWLMIKPLPEGIHNITSFAVDSHNFRSNVTYYLTVK
;
A
#
# COMPACT_ATOMS: atom_id res chain seq x y z
N MET A 1 14.19 10.35 -5.62
CA MET A 1 13.71 9.56 -4.50
C MET A 1 13.94 8.08 -4.79
N THR A 2 14.41 7.32 -3.81
CA THR A 2 14.54 5.87 -3.90
C THR A 2 13.16 5.20 -3.82
N LEU A 3 13.07 3.91 -4.19
CA LEU A 3 11.82 3.17 -4.04
C LEU A 3 11.39 3.05 -2.57
N GLU A 4 12.34 2.98 -1.64
CA GLU A 4 12.06 2.96 -0.20
C GLU A 4 11.40 4.27 0.28
N GLU A 5 11.89 5.42 -0.19
CA GLU A 5 11.29 6.71 0.12
C GLU A 5 9.88 6.84 -0.46
N TRP A 6 9.65 6.29 -1.66
CA TRP A 6 8.32 6.24 -2.26
C TRP A 6 7.37 5.29 -1.53
N ALA A 7 7.84 4.11 -1.10
CA ALA A 7 7.07 3.19 -0.25
C ALA A 7 6.67 3.86 1.07
N THR A 8 7.57 4.64 1.66
CA THR A 8 7.30 5.44 2.87
C THR A 8 6.22 6.48 2.61
N LYS A 9 6.34 7.27 1.54
CA LYS A 9 5.31 8.26 1.16
C LYS A 9 3.96 7.62 0.90
N TRP A 10 3.93 6.45 0.27
CA TRP A 10 2.69 5.72 0.03
C TRP A 10 1.96 5.39 1.34
N TRP A 11 2.68 4.93 2.37
CA TRP A 11 2.07 4.67 3.68
C TRP A 11 1.57 5.95 4.35
N GLN A 12 2.31 7.06 4.23
CA GLN A 12 1.88 8.36 4.74
C GLN A 12 0.61 8.85 4.05
N TRP A 13 0.52 8.72 2.72
CA TRP A 13 -0.69 8.99 1.97
C TRP A 13 -1.84 8.07 2.40
N ALA A 14 -1.62 6.76 2.40
CA ALA A 14 -2.66 5.78 2.68
C ALA A 14 -3.24 5.91 4.10
N TYR A 15 -2.43 6.26 5.10
CA TYR A 15 -2.87 6.34 6.49
C TYR A 15 -3.20 7.74 7.02
N SER A 16 -2.88 8.81 6.28
CA SER A 16 -3.30 10.17 6.64
C SER A 16 -4.78 10.46 6.36
N GLN A 17 -5.49 9.51 5.75
CA GLN A 17 -6.87 9.68 5.30
C GLN A 17 -7.88 8.99 6.26
N PRO A 18 -8.99 9.65 6.62
CA PRO A 18 -10.08 9.02 7.36
C PRO A 18 -10.70 7.85 6.58
N LYS A 19 -11.24 6.87 7.30
CA LYS A 19 -11.81 5.63 6.75
C LYS A 19 -12.87 5.87 5.68
N GLY A 20 -13.76 6.84 5.87
CA GLY A 20 -14.85 7.14 4.92
C GLY A 20 -14.39 7.63 3.54
N SER A 21 -13.15 8.12 3.42
CA SER A 21 -12.56 8.58 2.17
C SER A 21 -11.26 7.83 1.83
N ASN A 22 -10.98 6.71 2.49
CA ASN A 22 -9.71 6.02 2.33
C ASN A 22 -9.72 5.07 1.12
N PRO A 23 -8.80 5.19 0.17
CA PRO A 23 -8.75 4.31 -1.00
C PRO A 23 -8.52 2.83 -0.67
N LEU A 24 -8.03 2.51 0.53
CA LEU A 24 -7.80 1.14 0.98
C LEU A 24 -9.09 0.38 1.34
N VAL A 25 -10.20 1.08 1.60
CA VAL A 25 -11.50 0.45 1.91
C VAL A 25 -12.48 0.49 0.73
N ASP A 26 -12.02 0.98 -0.43
CA ASP A 26 -12.76 1.00 -1.68
C ASP A 26 -12.61 -0.36 -2.39
N ASP A 27 -13.21 -1.41 -1.85
CA ASP A 27 -12.99 -2.78 -2.35
C ASP A 27 -13.60 -3.02 -3.75
N ILE A 28 -14.54 -2.17 -4.17
CA ILE A 28 -15.22 -2.25 -5.46
C ILE A 28 -15.43 -0.85 -6.03
N GLY A 29 -14.97 -0.63 -7.27
CA GLY A 29 -15.31 0.55 -8.06
C GLY A 29 -14.13 1.49 -8.28
N GLY A 30 -13.32 1.77 -7.27
CA GLY A 30 -12.17 2.68 -7.43
C GLY A 30 -12.57 4.17 -7.45
N ASN A 31 -13.71 4.51 -6.84
CA ASN A 31 -14.19 5.88 -6.74
C ASN A 31 -13.25 6.79 -5.94
N LEU A 32 -12.45 6.22 -5.04
CA LEU A 32 -11.56 6.95 -4.15
C LEU A 32 -10.12 7.05 -4.68
N CYS A 33 -9.82 6.54 -5.88
CA CYS A 33 -8.43 6.51 -6.38
C CYS A 33 -7.76 7.88 -6.36
N LYS A 34 -8.47 8.98 -6.59
CA LYS A 34 -7.88 10.34 -6.65
C LYS A 34 -7.57 10.95 -5.27
N THR A 35 -8.11 10.39 -4.19
CA THR A 35 -8.12 11.05 -2.88
C THR A 35 -6.70 11.35 -2.40
N GLY A 36 -6.46 12.62 -2.03
CA GLY A 36 -5.23 13.04 -1.35
C GLY A 36 -3.93 13.03 -2.16
N GLN A 37 -3.97 13.03 -3.49
CA GLN A 37 -2.76 12.94 -4.32
C GLN A 37 -2.65 13.91 -5.52
N ASP A 38 -3.40 15.01 -5.48
CA ASP A 38 -3.40 16.00 -6.57
C ASP A 38 -2.00 16.55 -6.89
N ASN A 39 -1.19 16.80 -5.85
CA ASN A 39 0.15 17.41 -5.98
C ASN A 39 1.31 16.40 -6.14
N GLU A 40 1.03 15.10 -6.24
CA GLU A 40 2.07 14.09 -6.30
C GLU A 40 2.54 13.82 -7.74
N LYS A 41 3.85 13.63 -7.92
CA LYS A 41 4.45 13.23 -9.21
C LYS A 41 4.22 11.75 -9.54
N VAL A 42 3.84 10.96 -8.54
CA VAL A 42 3.57 9.53 -8.64
C VAL A 42 2.12 9.32 -8.24
N TRP A 43 1.38 8.56 -9.04
CA TRP A 43 0.03 8.14 -8.73
C TRP A 43 0.08 6.88 -7.87
N TYR A 44 -0.49 6.95 -6.67
CA TYR A 44 -0.61 5.84 -5.75
C TYR A 44 -1.86 5.03 -6.04
N LEU A 45 -1.69 3.72 -6.18
CA LEU A 45 -2.79 2.76 -6.17
C LEU A 45 -2.87 2.11 -4.79
N ALA A 46 -4.09 1.84 -4.35
CA ALA A 46 -4.35 1.20 -3.06
C ALA A 46 -4.10 -0.31 -3.12
N GLY A 47 -3.59 -0.88 -2.03
CA GLY A 47 -3.50 -2.33 -1.86
C GLY A 47 -4.82 -2.96 -1.42
N SER A 48 -4.78 -4.17 -0.89
CA SER A 48 -5.91 -4.83 -0.23
C SER A 48 -5.74 -4.81 1.29
N LEU A 49 -6.80 -4.48 2.02
CA LEU A 49 -6.90 -4.77 3.47
C LEU A 49 -7.69 -6.06 3.74
N VAL A 50 -8.49 -6.53 2.78
CA VAL A 50 -9.31 -7.74 2.92
C VAL A 50 -8.52 -8.98 2.51
N ASN A 51 -8.68 -10.05 3.29
CA ASN A 51 -8.08 -11.35 3.00
C ASN A 51 -9.01 -12.20 2.13
N ASN A 52 -8.45 -12.98 1.21
CA ASN A 52 -9.15 -13.98 0.38
C ASN A 52 -10.23 -13.45 -0.58
N SER A 53 -10.41 -12.14 -0.70
CA SER A 53 -11.38 -11.52 -1.61
C SER A 53 -10.67 -10.90 -2.82
N GLN A 54 -11.31 -10.99 -3.99
CA GLN A 54 -10.82 -10.28 -5.18
C GLN A 54 -11.33 -8.84 -5.16
N ILE A 55 -10.40 -7.88 -5.14
CA ILE A 55 -10.68 -6.46 -5.29
C ILE A 55 -10.58 -6.10 -6.77
N LYS A 56 -11.57 -5.34 -7.27
CA LYS A 56 -11.57 -4.78 -8.62
C LYS A 56 -11.86 -3.28 -8.56
N ARG A 57 -10.93 -2.48 -9.07
CA ARG A 57 -11.03 -1.01 -9.06
C ARG A 57 -10.82 -0.45 -10.45
N SER A 58 -11.57 0.60 -10.78
CA SER A 58 -11.37 1.38 -11.99
C SER A 58 -10.91 2.77 -11.60
N CYS A 59 -9.78 3.25 -12.13
CA CYS A 59 -9.26 4.59 -11.84
C CYS A 59 -8.96 5.34 -13.13
N THR A 60 -9.14 6.66 -13.11
CA THR A 60 -8.48 7.54 -14.08
C THR A 60 -7.14 7.99 -13.53
N VAL A 61 -6.07 7.81 -14.31
CA VAL A 61 -4.70 8.21 -13.95
C VAL A 61 -4.28 9.35 -14.88
N PRO A 62 -3.79 10.48 -14.35
CA PRO A 62 -3.28 11.57 -15.17
C PRO A 62 -2.11 11.12 -16.05
N LEU A 63 -2.02 11.69 -17.26
CA LEU A 63 -0.85 11.53 -18.13
C LEU A 63 0.47 11.87 -17.40
N GLU A 64 1.55 11.25 -17.86
CA GLU A 64 2.93 11.47 -17.39
C GLU A 64 3.21 11.13 -15.92
N LYS A 65 2.21 10.66 -15.15
CA LYS A 65 2.43 10.16 -13.79
C LYS A 65 2.93 8.72 -13.81
N ALA A 66 4.05 8.48 -13.15
CA ALA A 66 4.45 7.12 -12.78
C ALA A 66 3.44 6.54 -11.78
N ILE A 67 3.30 5.22 -11.74
CA ILE A 67 2.35 4.55 -10.85
C ILE A 67 3.11 3.73 -9.81
N LEU A 68 2.78 3.90 -8.54
CA LEU A 68 3.28 3.06 -7.46
C LEU A 68 2.15 2.21 -6.88
N PHE A 69 2.37 0.90 -6.88
CA PHE A 69 1.38 -0.08 -6.45
C PHE A 69 1.97 -1.06 -5.41
N PRO A 70 1.35 -1.19 -4.23
CA PRO A 70 1.75 -2.14 -3.20
C PRO A 70 1.19 -3.55 -3.49
N VAL A 71 2.01 -4.42 -4.06
CA VAL A 71 1.58 -5.78 -4.43
C VAL A 71 1.19 -6.59 -3.19
N ILE A 72 2.10 -6.60 -2.21
CA ILE A 72 1.87 -7.13 -0.87
C ILE A 72 2.86 -6.47 0.07
N VAL A 73 2.34 -5.73 1.03
CA VAL A 73 3.13 -4.86 1.90
C VAL A 73 2.62 -4.94 3.32
N ALA A 74 3.53 -4.83 4.27
CA ALA A 74 3.24 -4.79 5.68
C ALA A 74 3.81 -3.52 6.29
N GLU A 75 3.03 -2.92 7.18
CA GLU A 75 3.43 -1.81 8.02
C GLU A 75 3.23 -2.21 9.47
N CYS A 76 4.18 -1.83 10.31
CA CYS A 76 4.07 -2.00 11.75
C CYS A 76 4.51 -0.71 12.43
N SER A 77 3.60 -0.15 13.20
CA SER A 77 3.81 1.04 14.02
C SER A 77 3.70 0.72 15.49
N ILE A 78 4.27 1.61 16.30
CA ILE A 78 4.17 1.56 17.77
C ILE A 78 2.69 1.49 18.21
N SER A 79 1.82 2.29 17.61
CA SER A 79 0.37 2.27 17.88
C SER A 79 -0.30 0.88 17.73
N ASN A 80 0.01 0.13 16.66
CA ASN A 80 -0.56 -1.21 16.43
C ASN A 80 -0.14 -2.24 17.48
N SER A 81 1.08 -2.10 18.00
CA SER A 81 1.68 -3.11 18.87
C SER A 81 0.99 -3.21 20.23
N ASN A 82 0.33 -2.13 20.65
CA ASN A 82 -0.45 -2.07 21.89
C ASN A 82 -1.74 -2.89 21.82
N TRP A 83 -2.24 -3.24 20.63
CA TRP A 83 -3.53 -3.95 20.50
C TRP A 83 -3.43 -5.45 20.30
N TRP A 84 -2.38 -5.92 19.65
CA TRP A 84 -2.25 -7.34 19.32
C TRP A 84 -1.33 -8.10 20.27
N ASN A 85 -0.36 -7.44 20.90
CA ASN A 85 0.70 -8.13 21.62
C ASN A 85 1.00 -7.59 23.04
N ASN A 86 0.36 -6.51 23.50
CA ASN A 86 0.70 -5.84 24.79
C ASN A 86 2.22 -5.59 24.99
N LEU A 87 3.00 -5.57 23.90
CA LEU A 87 4.45 -5.41 23.95
C LEU A 87 4.76 -3.92 23.93
N PHE A 88 5.60 -3.46 24.87
CA PHE A 88 6.15 -2.11 24.81
C PHE A 88 7.17 -2.02 23.67
N VAL A 89 6.71 -1.64 22.49
CA VAL A 89 7.52 -1.50 21.28
C VAL A 89 7.95 -0.03 21.12
N ASN A 90 9.25 0.22 21.20
CA ASN A 90 9.83 1.55 21.08
C ASN A 90 11.11 1.57 20.23
N SER A 91 11.39 0.48 19.51
CA SER A 91 12.57 0.35 18.65
C SER A 91 12.26 -0.39 17.37
N MET A 92 13.06 -0.11 16.35
CA MET A 92 12.98 -0.74 15.03
C MET A 92 13.13 -2.27 15.09
N ASP A 93 14.08 -2.77 15.89
CA ASP A 93 14.31 -4.21 16.06
C ASP A 93 13.08 -4.93 16.64
N LYS A 94 12.40 -4.30 17.60
CA LYS A 94 11.16 -4.83 18.15
C LYS A 94 10.03 -4.80 17.11
N LEU A 95 9.91 -3.72 16.33
CA LEU A 95 8.94 -3.66 15.24
C LEU A 95 9.19 -4.75 14.19
N TRP A 96 10.44 -5.12 13.90
CA TRP A 96 10.73 -6.21 12.96
C TRP A 96 10.32 -7.59 13.47
N LYS A 97 10.29 -7.80 14.79
CA LYS A 97 9.76 -9.03 15.38
C LYS A 97 8.24 -9.14 15.20
N VAL A 98 7.54 -8.01 15.24
CA VAL A 98 6.10 -7.93 14.97
C VAL A 98 5.82 -8.03 13.46
N CYS A 99 6.59 -7.29 12.65
CA CYS A 99 6.49 -7.29 11.19
C CYS A 99 7.29 -8.47 10.60
N ASN A 100 6.98 -9.70 11.02
CA ASN A 100 7.76 -10.89 10.68
C ASN A 100 7.21 -11.70 9.48
N ALA A 101 6.06 -11.31 8.92
CA ALA A 101 5.45 -11.97 7.76
C ALA A 101 6.44 -12.09 6.58
N GLN A 102 6.55 -13.28 6.00
CA GLN A 102 7.38 -13.55 4.82
C GLN A 102 6.48 -13.74 3.60
N ILE A 103 6.91 -13.32 2.43
CA ILE A 103 6.11 -13.50 1.21
C ILE A 103 6.40 -14.87 0.62
N VAL A 104 5.35 -15.65 0.40
CA VAL A 104 5.42 -17.04 -0.06
C VAL A 104 5.19 -17.13 -1.56
N LYS A 105 4.27 -16.31 -2.09
CA LYS A 105 3.89 -16.36 -3.49
C LYS A 105 3.57 -14.98 -4.01
N LEU A 106 3.96 -14.72 -5.24
CA LEU A 106 3.68 -13.46 -5.93
C LEU A 106 3.51 -13.70 -7.42
N LYS A 107 2.49 -13.06 -8.00
CA LYS A 107 2.26 -12.98 -9.44
C LYS A 107 1.70 -11.59 -9.76
N THR A 108 2.32 -10.91 -10.71
CA THR A 108 1.89 -9.58 -11.14
C THR A 108 1.97 -9.44 -12.64
N LYS A 109 0.99 -8.77 -13.22
CA LYS A 109 1.00 -8.38 -14.63
C LYS A 109 0.60 -6.92 -14.76
N VAL A 110 1.21 -6.25 -15.74
CA VAL A 110 0.75 -4.98 -16.29
C VAL A 110 0.38 -5.27 -17.73
N ASP A 111 -0.88 -5.05 -18.06
CA ASP A 111 -1.52 -5.55 -19.26
C ASP A 111 -1.27 -7.06 -19.40
N ASN A 112 -0.74 -7.49 -20.55
CA ASN A 112 -0.44 -8.90 -20.80
C ASN A 112 0.99 -9.32 -20.40
N HIS A 113 1.78 -8.41 -19.82
CA HIS A 113 3.19 -8.65 -19.50
C HIS A 113 3.36 -8.98 -18.02
N SER A 114 4.05 -10.10 -17.73
CA SER A 114 4.43 -10.42 -16.36
C SER A 114 5.55 -9.49 -15.91
N VAL A 115 5.39 -8.89 -14.74
CA VAL A 115 6.37 -7.95 -14.17
C VAL A 115 6.77 -8.46 -12.79
N ASN A 116 8.04 -8.32 -12.44
CA ASN A 116 8.55 -8.67 -11.12
C ASN A 116 8.57 -7.42 -10.23
N PRO A 117 7.87 -7.41 -9.09
CA PRO A 117 7.95 -6.32 -8.14
C PRO A 117 9.25 -6.40 -7.34
N ILE A 118 9.63 -5.27 -6.76
CA ILE A 118 10.89 -5.09 -6.05
C ILE A 118 10.60 -5.14 -4.55
N TYR A 119 11.39 -5.93 -3.83
CA TYR A 119 11.31 -5.98 -2.38
C TYR A 119 11.91 -4.71 -1.78
N VAL A 120 11.18 -4.12 -0.85
CA VAL A 120 11.59 -2.97 -0.05
C VAL A 120 11.49 -3.36 1.42
N LYS A 121 12.48 -2.95 2.20
CA LYS A 121 12.46 -2.96 3.66
C LYS A 121 13.00 -1.63 4.12
N SER A 122 12.25 -0.90 4.94
CA SER A 122 12.69 0.39 5.44
C SER A 122 14.01 0.25 6.22
N SER A 123 14.96 1.13 5.94
CA SER A 123 16.27 1.25 6.57
C SER A 123 16.22 2.06 7.87
N LYS A 124 15.19 2.89 8.03
CA LYS A 124 14.91 3.71 9.22
C LYS A 124 13.41 3.72 9.54
N MET A 125 13.08 4.08 10.78
CA MET A 125 11.69 4.40 11.13
C MET A 125 11.25 5.69 10.45
N PHE A 126 9.95 5.79 10.17
CA PHE A 126 9.32 6.98 9.62
C PHE A 126 8.06 7.34 10.41
N GLU A 127 7.71 8.63 10.36
CA GLU A 127 6.50 9.15 11.01
C GLU A 127 5.26 8.85 10.15
N LEU A 128 4.22 8.36 10.82
CA LEU A 128 2.84 8.34 10.34
C LEU A 128 1.99 9.26 11.21
N ILE A 129 0.94 9.82 10.63
CA ILE A 129 -0.05 10.64 11.33
C ILE A 129 -1.42 10.00 11.08
N PHE A 130 -2.04 9.46 12.12
CA PHE A 130 -3.39 8.90 12.01
C PHE A 130 -4.43 9.98 12.29
N PRO A 131 -5.39 10.20 11.38
CA PRO A 131 -6.52 11.07 11.66
C PRO A 131 -7.55 10.38 12.57
N HIS A 132 -8.54 11.17 13.02
CA HIS A 132 -9.77 10.61 13.56
C HIS A 132 -10.42 9.64 12.57
N ASN A 133 -11.01 8.56 13.08
CA ASN A 133 -11.66 7.53 12.28
C ASN A 133 -10.74 6.97 11.17
N ASN A 134 -9.47 6.71 11.46
CA ASN A 134 -8.53 6.12 10.49
C ASN A 134 -8.85 4.64 10.23
N VAL A 135 -8.39 4.11 9.09
CA VAL A 135 -8.68 2.72 8.65
C VAL A 135 -8.18 1.63 9.59
N LYS A 136 -7.23 1.94 10.47
CA LYS A 136 -6.69 1.00 11.45
C LYS A 136 -7.47 1.01 12.76
N ASN A 137 -8.37 1.98 12.95
CA ASN A 137 -8.98 2.34 14.24
C ASN A 137 -7.95 2.79 15.29
N ALA A 138 -6.83 3.38 14.85
CA ALA A 138 -5.67 3.77 15.67
C ALA A 138 -5.95 4.96 16.57
N GLU A 139 -5.21 5.06 17.68
CA GLU A 139 -5.11 6.31 18.42
C GLU A 139 -4.67 7.42 17.45
N VAL A 140 -5.35 8.56 17.55
CA VAL A 140 -5.13 9.71 16.69
C VAL A 140 -3.79 10.35 17.04
N GLY A 141 -3.07 10.79 16.02
CA GLY A 141 -1.82 11.52 16.18
C GLY A 141 -0.62 10.83 15.54
N LYS A 142 0.57 11.27 15.96
CA LYS A 142 1.85 10.83 15.40
C LYS A 142 2.27 9.48 15.99
N THR A 143 2.81 8.60 15.15
CA THR A 143 3.50 7.38 15.56
C THR A 143 4.76 7.18 14.72
N GLN A 144 5.67 6.34 15.21
CA GLN A 144 6.76 5.79 14.41
C GLN A 144 6.38 4.43 13.83
N SER A 145 6.93 4.14 12.65
CA SER A 145 6.59 2.97 11.85
C SER A 145 7.76 2.43 11.05
N VAL A 146 7.68 1.14 10.68
CA VAL A 146 8.52 0.47 9.69
C VAL A 146 7.63 -0.19 8.64
N ASN A 147 8.17 -0.37 7.44
CA ASN A 147 7.47 -1.09 6.38
C ASN A 147 8.38 -2.05 5.62
N LYS A 148 7.78 -3.14 5.13
CA LYS A 148 8.44 -4.03 4.19
C LYS A 148 7.43 -4.63 3.22
N GLY A 149 7.90 -5.13 2.09
CA GLY A 149 7.08 -5.86 1.13
C GLY A 149 7.51 -5.64 -0.30
N TYR A 150 6.66 -6.09 -1.22
CA TYR A 150 6.92 -6.01 -2.65
C TYR A 150 6.11 -4.91 -3.29
N TRP A 151 6.82 -4.06 -4.01
CA TRP A 151 6.29 -2.86 -4.65
C TRP A 151 6.49 -2.92 -6.14
N LEU A 152 5.53 -2.40 -6.89
CA LEU A 152 5.65 -2.20 -8.32
C LEU A 152 5.69 -0.69 -8.60
N MET A 153 6.80 -0.24 -9.19
CA MET A 153 6.93 1.11 -9.76
C MET A 153 6.83 0.99 -11.27
N ILE A 154 5.80 1.57 -11.85
CA ILE A 154 5.51 1.54 -13.28
C ILE A 154 5.84 2.92 -13.84
N LYS A 155 6.60 2.95 -14.94
CA LYS A 155 6.81 4.18 -15.71
C LYS A 155 5.45 4.74 -16.17
N PRO A 156 5.35 6.03 -16.49
CA PRO A 156 4.12 6.58 -17.07
C PRO A 156 3.63 5.71 -18.21
N LEU A 157 2.37 5.31 -18.12
CA LEU A 157 1.71 4.52 -19.16
C LEU A 157 1.28 5.45 -20.30
N PRO A 158 1.23 4.97 -21.55
CA PRO A 158 0.62 5.71 -22.66
C PRO A 158 -0.85 6.07 -22.36
N GLU A 159 -1.37 7.06 -23.10
CA GLU A 159 -2.80 7.34 -23.08
C GLU A 159 -3.59 6.10 -23.51
N GLY A 160 -4.69 5.79 -22.79
CA GLY A 160 -5.56 4.67 -23.12
C GLY A 160 -5.97 3.80 -21.93
N ILE A 161 -6.35 2.56 -22.22
CA ILE A 161 -6.84 1.61 -21.22
C ILE A 161 -5.76 0.60 -20.90
N HIS A 162 -5.46 0.45 -19.62
CA HIS A 162 -4.48 -0.50 -19.11
C HIS A 162 -5.08 -1.33 -17.98
N ASN A 163 -4.46 -2.47 -17.68
CA ASN A 163 -4.80 -3.22 -16.47
C ASN A 163 -3.56 -3.58 -15.65
N ILE A 164 -3.75 -3.71 -14.35
CA ILE A 164 -2.75 -4.26 -13.43
C ILE A 164 -3.43 -5.37 -12.67
N THR A 165 -2.85 -6.58 -12.69
CA THR A 165 -3.32 -7.70 -11.88
C THR A 165 -2.25 -8.13 -10.92
N SER A 166 -2.63 -8.43 -9.69
CA SER A 166 -1.73 -8.95 -8.68
C SER A 166 -2.37 -10.01 -7.82
N PHE A 167 -1.63 -11.07 -7.57
CA PHE A 167 -1.94 -12.10 -6.60
C PHE A 167 -0.71 -12.35 -5.74
N ALA A 168 -0.84 -12.25 -4.42
CA ALA A 168 0.25 -12.50 -3.50
C ALA A 168 -0.24 -13.15 -2.20
N VAL A 169 0.62 -13.95 -1.58
CA VAL A 169 0.35 -14.68 -0.34
C VAL A 169 1.55 -14.56 0.60
N ASP A 170 1.30 -14.31 1.88
CA ASP A 170 2.32 -14.31 2.93
C ASP A 170 2.31 -15.59 3.80
N SER A 171 3.29 -15.70 4.69
CA SER A 171 3.49 -16.82 5.60
C SER A 171 2.42 -16.95 6.69
N HIS A 172 1.60 -15.91 6.88
CA HIS A 172 0.45 -15.92 7.78
C HIS A 172 -0.86 -16.18 7.02
N ASN A 173 -0.76 -16.60 5.75
CA ASN A 173 -1.90 -16.90 4.87
C ASN A 173 -2.79 -15.66 4.61
N PHE A 174 -2.24 -14.45 4.70
CA PHE A 174 -2.85 -13.26 4.11
C PHE A 174 -2.69 -13.33 2.59
N ARG A 175 -3.80 -13.13 1.88
CA ARG A 175 -3.89 -13.19 0.42
C ARG A 175 -4.38 -11.86 -0.13
N SER A 176 -3.51 -11.20 -0.89
CA SER A 176 -3.84 -10.02 -1.68
C SER A 176 -4.19 -10.43 -3.10
N ASN A 177 -5.38 -10.08 -3.57
CA ASN A 177 -5.83 -10.31 -4.95
C ASN A 177 -6.49 -9.05 -5.48
N VAL A 178 -5.75 -8.26 -6.25
CA VAL A 178 -6.19 -6.93 -6.71
C VAL A 178 -6.08 -6.85 -8.22
N THR A 179 -7.13 -6.33 -8.85
CA THR A 179 -7.16 -5.97 -10.27
C THR A 179 -7.53 -4.50 -10.40
N TYR A 180 -6.69 -3.74 -11.10
CA TYR A 180 -6.97 -2.38 -11.50
C TYR A 180 -7.25 -2.32 -13.00
N TYR A 181 -8.29 -1.58 -13.37
CA TYR A 181 -8.53 -1.10 -14.72
C TYR A 181 -8.23 0.40 -14.74
N LEU A 182 -7.25 0.80 -15.53
CA LEU A 182 -6.78 2.17 -15.57
C LEU A 182 -7.19 2.82 -16.88
N THR A 183 -7.76 4.01 -16.80
CA THR A 183 -7.89 4.92 -17.94
C THR A 183 -6.85 6.03 -17.77
N VAL A 184 -5.87 6.08 -18.66
CA VAL A 184 -4.80 7.08 -18.64
C VAL A 184 -5.17 8.21 -19.58
N LYS A 185 -5.35 9.43 -19.05
CA LYS A 185 -5.71 10.65 -19.78
C LYS A 185 -5.52 11.90 -18.93
#